data_AF-A0AAJ2SEH4-F1
#
_entry.id   AF-A0AAJ2SEH4-F1
#
_cell.length_a   1.000
_cell.length_b   1.000
_cell.length_c   1.000
_cell.angle_alpha   90.00
_cell.angle_beta   90.00
_cell.angle_gamma   90.00
#
_symmetry.space_group_name_H-M   'P 1'
#
loop_
_entity.id
_entity.type
_entity.pdbx_description
1 polymer ?
#
loop_
_entity_poly.entity_id
_entity_poly.type
_entity_poly.pdbx_seq_one_letter_code
_entity_poly.pdbx_strand_id
1 'polypeptide(L)'
;MKIIVTIIFSIITQLCLGQNCACKIRAELKEVITCEKTVFKNGAKIYRQFSCDSSWVLFESKNKKKKVLFSLDKELMEYTGKLGFAEWFEYKKSFLVEYHTISGCCDPYEYILFDKITGRKIANLGRQIFGSNDDKYPYFVTIDKDKSNFLTFLNLDTNKIFKINLPKGRIEKTMKITNHLFSETLFEDGGIKNGIFEIAYKYKKKRKR
;
A
#
# COMPACT_ATOMS: atom_id res chain seq x y z
N MET A 1 1.30 -37.64 -50.63
CA MET A 1 2.01 -36.36 -50.39
C MET A 1 1.12 -35.14 -50.14
N LYS A 2 -0.18 -35.11 -50.48
CA LYS A 2 -1.04 -33.94 -50.22
C LYS A 2 -1.56 -33.80 -48.78
N ILE A 3 -1.65 -34.90 -48.01
CA ILE A 3 -2.25 -34.90 -46.66
C ILE A 3 -1.26 -34.42 -45.57
N ILE A 4 0.04 -34.69 -45.75
CA ILE A 4 1.08 -34.32 -44.78
C ILE A 4 1.31 -32.79 -44.76
N VAL A 5 1.15 -32.12 -45.92
CA VAL A 5 1.32 -30.67 -46.04
C VAL A 5 0.20 -29.91 -45.31
N THR A 6 -1.02 -30.46 -45.25
CA THR A 6 -2.15 -29.81 -44.57
C THR A 6 -2.04 -29.85 -43.04
N ILE A 7 -1.43 -30.91 -42.48
CA ILE A 7 -1.26 -31.06 -41.02
C ILE A 7 -0.18 -30.12 -40.49
N ILE A 8 0.89 -29.88 -41.26
CA ILE A 8 1.96 -28.94 -40.88
C ILE A 8 1.46 -27.49 -40.92
N PHE A 9 0.54 -27.16 -41.84
CA PHE A 9 -0.01 -25.80 -41.94
C PHE A 9 -0.96 -25.44 -40.77
N SER A 10 -1.69 -26.42 -40.22
CA SER A 10 -2.57 -26.21 -39.06
C SER A 10 -1.83 -26.06 -37.73
N ILE A 11 -0.61 -26.59 -37.61
CA ILE A 11 0.21 -26.48 -36.39
C ILE A 11 0.89 -25.10 -36.32
N ILE A 12 1.21 -24.48 -37.46
CA ILE A 12 1.85 -23.16 -37.49
C ILE A 12 0.86 -22.03 -37.14
N THR A 13 -0.45 -22.22 -37.41
CA THR A 13 -1.49 -21.24 -37.04
C THR A 13 -1.85 -21.23 -35.55
N GLN A 14 -1.31 -22.17 -34.76
CA GLN A 14 -1.44 -22.16 -33.29
C GLN A 14 -0.29 -21.44 -32.57
N LEU A 15 0.59 -20.75 -33.31
CA LEU A 15 1.42 -19.70 -32.73
C LEU A 15 0.48 -18.65 -32.16
N CYS A 16 0.17 -18.80 -30.88
CA CYS A 16 -0.62 -17.89 -30.07
C CYS A 16 -0.23 -16.48 -30.47
N LEU A 17 -1.16 -15.78 -31.12
CA LEU A 17 -1.23 -14.33 -31.06
C LEU A 17 -1.45 -14.01 -29.58
N GLY A 18 -0.37 -14.04 -28.79
CA GLY A 18 -0.35 -13.53 -27.44
C GLY A 18 -0.84 -12.10 -27.58
N GLN A 19 -2.06 -11.85 -27.11
CA GLN A 19 -2.68 -10.55 -27.22
C GLN A 19 -1.66 -9.52 -26.71
N ASN A 20 -1.36 -8.51 -27.52
CA ASN A 20 -0.47 -7.45 -27.10
C ASN A 20 -1.23 -6.59 -26.06
N CYS A 21 -1.26 -7.00 -24.80
CA CYS A 21 -1.74 -6.14 -23.72
C CYS A 21 -0.57 -5.36 -23.17
N ALA A 22 -0.46 -4.10 -23.59
CA ALA A 22 0.43 -3.11 -23.02
C ALA A 22 -0.36 -1.82 -22.76
N CYS A 23 0.20 -0.89 -21.99
CA CYS A 23 -0.31 0.47 -21.78
C CYS A 23 -0.84 1.18 -23.03
N LYS A 24 -0.36 0.82 -24.22
CA LYS A 24 -0.81 1.42 -25.49
C LYS A 24 -2.15 0.88 -26.02
N ILE A 25 -2.61 -0.29 -25.56
CA ILE A 25 -3.66 -1.09 -26.26
C ILE A 25 -4.97 -1.23 -25.46
N ARG A 26 -4.95 -1.09 -24.12
CA ARG A 26 -6.17 -1.03 -23.28
C ARG A 26 -6.40 0.38 -22.74
N ALA A 27 -7.21 1.17 -23.45
CA ALA A 27 -7.49 2.57 -23.11
C ALA A 27 -8.30 2.69 -21.80
N GLU A 28 -9.19 1.74 -21.54
CA GLU A 28 -9.98 1.61 -20.32
C GLU A 28 -9.11 1.45 -19.06
N LEU A 29 -7.91 0.87 -19.21
CA LEU A 29 -6.95 0.76 -18.12
C LEU A 29 -6.07 2.01 -17.97
N LYS A 30 -5.96 2.89 -18.99
CA LYS A 30 -5.21 4.14 -18.86
C LYS A 30 -5.88 5.13 -17.92
N GLU A 31 -7.21 5.09 -17.83
CA GLU A 31 -7.96 5.94 -16.89
C GLU A 31 -7.75 5.53 -15.42
N VAL A 32 -7.32 4.29 -15.18
CA VAL A 32 -7.14 3.71 -13.83
C VAL A 32 -5.66 3.50 -13.47
N ILE A 33 -4.80 3.28 -14.47
CA ILE A 33 -3.38 2.97 -14.30
C ILE A 33 -2.54 4.03 -15.02
N THR A 34 -1.93 4.93 -14.26
CA THR A 34 -0.88 5.80 -14.80
C THR A 34 0.33 4.94 -15.17
N CYS A 35 0.59 4.81 -16.47
CA CYS A 35 1.78 4.12 -16.98
C CYS A 35 3.07 4.94 -16.84
N GLU A 36 2.95 6.11 -16.21
CA GLU A 36 4.08 6.96 -15.88
C GLU A 36 4.89 6.36 -14.75
N LYS A 37 6.20 6.62 -14.83
CA LYS A 37 7.12 6.21 -13.78
C LYS A 37 7.27 7.34 -12.80
N THR A 38 6.92 7.11 -11.55
CA THR A 38 7.32 8.04 -10.47
C THR A 38 8.82 7.87 -10.27
N VAL A 39 9.56 8.97 -10.46
CA VAL A 39 11.02 9.02 -10.27
C VAL A 39 11.30 9.69 -8.94
N PHE A 40 11.92 8.95 -8.02
CA PHE A 40 12.33 9.47 -6.72
C PHE A 40 13.57 10.36 -6.84
N LYS A 41 13.79 11.24 -5.85
CA LYS A 41 14.95 12.15 -5.78
C LYS A 41 16.30 11.43 -5.85
N ASN A 42 16.39 10.16 -5.43
CA ASN A 42 17.62 9.37 -5.53
C ASN A 42 17.79 8.67 -6.91
N GLY A 43 16.88 8.90 -7.85
CA GLY A 43 16.87 8.29 -9.19
C GLY A 43 16.29 6.88 -9.25
N ALA A 44 15.84 6.30 -8.12
CA ALA A 44 15.03 5.10 -8.14
C ALA A 44 13.64 5.40 -8.72
N LYS A 45 12.94 4.37 -9.17
CA LYS A 45 11.63 4.50 -9.81
C LYS A 45 10.66 3.48 -9.24
N ILE A 46 9.41 3.90 -9.08
CA ILE A 46 8.28 3.02 -8.79
C ILE A 46 7.21 3.23 -9.85
N TYR A 47 6.65 2.14 -10.36
CA TYR A 47 5.67 2.20 -11.42
C TYR A 47 4.89 0.91 -11.57
N ARG A 48 3.73 1.00 -12.21
CA ARG A 48 2.90 -0.14 -12.57
C ARG A 48 3.27 -0.67 -13.95
N GLN A 49 3.17 -1.98 -14.10
CA GLN A 49 3.19 -2.65 -15.38
C GLN A 49 2.08 -3.72 -15.40
N PHE A 50 1.69 -4.14 -16.59
CA PHE A 50 0.70 -5.19 -16.76
C PHE A 50 0.90 -5.93 -18.09
N SER A 51 0.34 -7.13 -18.16
CA SER A 51 0.17 -7.96 -19.35
C SER A 51 -1.32 -8.24 -19.57
N CYS A 52 -1.68 -9.26 -20.36
CA CYS A 52 -3.08 -9.70 -20.47
C CYS A 52 -3.57 -10.51 -19.27
N ASP A 53 -2.64 -11.01 -18.47
CA ASP A 53 -2.91 -12.01 -17.44
C ASP A 53 -2.43 -11.57 -16.06
N SER A 54 -1.89 -10.36 -15.92
CA SER A 54 -1.42 -9.87 -14.61
C SER A 54 -1.12 -8.38 -14.63
N SER A 55 -1.10 -7.78 -13.45
CA SER A 55 -0.51 -6.46 -13.20
C SER A 55 0.41 -6.50 -11.99
N TRP A 56 1.39 -5.59 -11.94
CA TRP A 56 2.33 -5.54 -10.83
C TRP A 56 2.90 -4.15 -10.60
N VAL A 57 3.30 -3.90 -9.35
CA VAL A 57 4.09 -2.74 -8.94
C VAL A 57 5.56 -3.12 -8.93
N LEU A 58 6.36 -2.38 -9.71
CA LEU A 58 7.79 -2.59 -9.83
C LEU A 58 8.56 -1.45 -9.18
N PHE A 59 9.59 -1.81 -8.42
CA PHE A 59 10.65 -0.92 -7.99
C PHE A 59 11.89 -1.14 -8.86
N GLU A 60 12.45 -0.06 -9.41
CA GLU A 60 13.73 -0.04 -10.12
C GLU A 60 14.70 0.85 -9.34
N SER A 61 15.77 0.27 -8.77
CA SER A 61 16.82 1.05 -8.10
C SER A 61 17.57 1.97 -9.09
N LYS A 62 18.32 2.95 -8.56
CA LYS A 62 19.23 3.80 -9.36
C LYS A 62 20.16 2.97 -10.27
N ASN A 63 20.59 1.80 -9.79
CA ASN A 63 21.48 0.88 -10.51
C ASN A 63 20.72 -0.14 -11.39
N LYS A 64 19.47 0.15 -11.76
CA LYS A 64 18.63 -0.68 -12.65
C LYS A 64 18.25 -2.07 -12.14
N LYS A 65 18.60 -2.42 -10.89
CA LYS A 65 18.05 -3.63 -10.25
C LYS A 65 16.55 -3.46 -10.05
N LYS A 66 15.78 -4.43 -10.54
CA LYS A 66 14.31 -4.43 -10.52
C LYS A 66 13.79 -5.40 -9.47
N LYS A 67 12.66 -5.07 -8.86
CA LYS A 67 11.96 -5.91 -7.90
C LYS A 67 10.46 -5.72 -8.02
N VAL A 68 9.72 -6.81 -8.12
CA VAL A 68 8.26 -6.79 -7.99
C VAL A 68 7.93 -6.63 -6.50
N LEU A 69 7.15 -5.60 -6.18
CA LEU A 69 6.72 -5.33 -4.81
C LEU A 69 5.35 -5.94 -4.51
N PHE A 70 4.48 -6.00 -5.52
CA PHE A 70 3.12 -6.52 -5.43
C PHE A 70 2.64 -6.91 -6.83
N SER A 71 1.76 -7.91 -6.94
CA SER A 71 1.16 -8.35 -8.19
C SER A 71 -0.28 -8.79 -8.02
N LEU A 72 -1.11 -8.53 -9.02
CA LEU A 72 -2.43 -9.11 -9.23
C LEU A 72 -2.37 -10.05 -10.43
N ASP A 73 -3.03 -11.18 -10.32
CA ASP A 73 -3.18 -12.14 -11.39
C ASP A 73 -4.32 -11.74 -12.35
N LYS A 74 -4.64 -12.65 -13.27
CA LYS A 74 -5.60 -12.44 -14.34
C LYS A 74 -7.00 -12.15 -13.81
N GLU A 75 -7.40 -12.89 -12.77
CA GLU A 75 -8.73 -12.80 -12.18
C GLU A 75 -8.95 -11.48 -11.46
N LEU A 76 -7.87 -10.88 -10.93
CA LEU A 76 -7.91 -9.62 -10.20
C LEU A 76 -7.42 -8.41 -10.99
N MET A 77 -7.10 -8.58 -12.27
CA MET A 77 -6.47 -7.53 -13.09
C MET A 77 -7.36 -6.29 -13.24
N GLU A 78 -8.68 -6.45 -13.25
CA GLU A 78 -9.65 -5.34 -13.29
C GLU A 78 -9.59 -4.42 -12.05
N TYR A 79 -9.04 -4.91 -10.93
CA TYR A 79 -8.85 -4.15 -9.70
C TYR A 79 -7.48 -3.48 -9.61
N THR A 80 -6.70 -3.45 -10.68
CA THR A 80 -5.41 -2.77 -10.68
C THR A 80 -5.55 -1.30 -10.28
N GLY A 81 -4.77 -0.87 -9.29
CA GLY A 81 -4.86 0.48 -8.73
C GLY A 81 -5.96 0.66 -7.68
N LYS A 82 -6.91 -0.28 -7.58
CA LYS A 82 -7.99 -0.28 -6.57
C LYS A 82 -7.77 -1.30 -5.46
N LEU A 83 -7.05 -2.38 -5.76
CA LEU A 83 -6.69 -3.46 -4.84
C LEU A 83 -5.16 -3.55 -4.72
N GLY A 84 -4.70 -3.81 -3.50
CA GLY A 84 -3.28 -3.94 -3.22
C GLY A 84 -2.58 -2.60 -3.15
N PHE A 85 -1.37 -2.51 -3.72
CA PHE A 85 -0.59 -1.27 -3.65
C PHE A 85 -1.26 -0.25 -4.56
N ALA A 86 -1.72 0.88 -4.02
CA ALA A 86 -2.52 1.87 -4.75
C ALA A 86 -1.77 3.20 -4.95
N GLU A 87 -1.28 3.79 -3.88
CA GLU A 87 -0.50 5.04 -3.90
C GLU A 87 0.86 4.88 -3.22
N TRP A 88 1.78 5.82 -3.49
CA TRP A 88 3.09 5.84 -2.86
C TRP A 88 3.60 7.27 -2.64
N PHE A 89 4.27 7.48 -1.52
CA PHE A 89 4.75 8.80 -1.07
C PHE A 89 6.24 8.75 -0.77
N GLU A 90 7.02 9.62 -1.40
CA GLU A 90 8.48 9.67 -1.22
C GLU A 90 8.87 10.43 0.06
N TYR A 91 9.78 9.84 0.84
CA TYR A 91 10.47 10.49 1.95
C TYR A 91 11.99 10.41 1.78
N LYS A 92 12.74 11.04 2.69
CA LYS A 92 14.20 11.18 2.56
C LYS A 92 14.93 9.84 2.36
N LYS A 93 14.63 8.84 3.19
CA LYS A 93 15.27 7.50 3.17
C LYS A 93 14.36 6.38 2.68
N SER A 94 13.06 6.60 2.64
CA SER A 94 12.04 5.58 2.43
C SER A 94 10.96 6.09 1.50
N PHE A 95 10.02 5.22 1.17
CA PHE A 95 8.73 5.62 0.64
C PHE A 95 7.64 4.83 1.36
N LEU A 96 6.50 5.46 1.57
CA LEU A 96 5.29 4.79 2.05
C LEU A 96 4.49 4.30 0.85
N VAL A 97 3.78 3.19 1.03
CA VAL A 97 2.84 2.64 0.07
C VAL A 97 1.51 2.41 0.78
N GLU A 98 0.43 2.87 0.16
CA GLU A 98 -0.93 2.54 0.55
C GLU A 98 -1.31 1.17 0.03
N TYR A 99 -1.80 0.33 0.94
CA TYR A 99 -2.25 -1.03 0.69
C TYR A 99 -3.75 -1.15 0.93
N HIS A 100 -4.47 -1.37 -0.15
CA HIS A 100 -5.90 -1.62 -0.16
C HIS A 100 -6.13 -3.13 0.01
N THR A 101 -6.73 -3.51 1.12
CA THR A 101 -7.07 -4.89 1.49
C THR A 101 -8.27 -5.42 0.71
N ILE A 102 -9.18 -4.53 0.31
CA ILE A 102 -10.37 -4.82 -0.49
C ILE A 102 -10.47 -3.85 -1.66
N SER A 103 -11.12 -4.28 -2.74
CA SER A 103 -11.50 -3.37 -3.83
C SER A 103 -12.79 -2.64 -3.46
N GLY A 104 -12.80 -1.31 -3.59
CA GLY A 104 -13.99 -0.49 -3.34
C GLY A 104 -13.84 0.42 -2.13
N CYS A 105 -14.97 0.71 -1.47
CA CYS A 105 -15.01 1.62 -0.34
C CYS A 105 -14.83 0.90 0.99
N CYS A 106 -14.67 1.72 2.03
CA CYS A 106 -15.15 1.42 3.36
C CYS A 106 -14.25 0.55 4.25
N ASP A 107 -13.16 -0.05 3.73
CA ASP A 107 -12.04 -0.49 4.59
C ASP A 107 -10.91 0.56 4.55
N PRO A 108 -10.44 1.03 5.70
CA PRO A 108 -9.30 1.92 5.82
C PRO A 108 -8.02 1.30 5.26
N TYR A 109 -7.22 2.11 4.57
CA TYR A 109 -5.97 1.66 3.97
C TYR A 109 -4.93 1.33 5.03
N GLU A 110 -4.11 0.32 4.74
CA GLU A 110 -2.91 0.02 5.52
C GLU A 110 -1.68 0.64 4.86
N TYR A 111 -0.71 1.04 5.67
CA TYR A 111 0.51 1.65 5.19
C TYR A 111 1.70 0.70 5.36
N ILE A 112 2.53 0.62 4.33
CA ILE A 112 3.74 -0.20 4.32
C ILE A 112 4.94 0.70 4.00
N LEU A 113 6.00 0.59 4.81
CA LEU A 113 7.23 1.36 4.64
C LEU A 113 8.27 0.54 3.88
N PHE A 114 8.87 1.14 2.86
CA PHE A 114 9.93 0.54 2.04
C PHE A 114 11.20 1.38 2.05
N ASP A 115 12.34 0.71 1.98
CA ASP A 115 13.63 1.33 1.79
C ASP A 115 13.77 1.84 0.35
N LYS A 116 14.10 3.13 0.21
CA LYS A 116 14.12 3.81 -1.10
C LYS A 116 15.33 3.45 -1.97
N ILE A 117 16.36 2.85 -1.39
CA ILE A 117 17.58 2.44 -2.11
C ILE A 117 17.39 1.03 -2.69
N THR A 118 16.80 0.14 -1.90
CA THR A 118 16.78 -1.30 -2.16
C THR A 118 15.40 -1.85 -2.54
N GLY A 119 14.32 -1.10 -2.27
CA GLY A 119 12.94 -1.60 -2.41
C GLY A 119 12.61 -2.73 -1.44
N ARG A 120 13.38 -2.88 -0.35
CA ARG A 120 13.08 -3.84 0.71
C ARG A 120 12.02 -3.27 1.64
N LYS A 121 11.07 -4.13 2.04
CA LYS A 121 10.08 -3.76 3.04
C LYS A 121 10.78 -3.54 4.38
N ILE A 122 10.52 -2.41 5.03
CA ILE A 122 11.02 -2.06 6.36
C ILE A 122 9.99 -2.49 7.41
N ALA A 123 8.72 -2.09 7.25
CA ALA A 123 7.67 -2.38 8.22
C ALA A 123 6.28 -2.35 7.60
N ASN A 124 5.37 -3.17 8.15
CA ASN A 124 3.92 -2.94 8.03
C ASN A 124 3.53 -1.98 9.16
N LEU A 125 2.96 -0.82 8.83
CA LEU A 125 2.62 0.20 9.83
C LEU A 125 1.19 0.06 10.32
N GLY A 126 0.29 -0.53 9.52
CA GLY A 126 -1.13 -0.62 9.83
C GLY A 126 -1.87 0.63 9.36
N ARG A 127 -2.95 0.98 10.04
CA ARG A 127 -3.88 2.03 9.63
C ARG A 127 -3.48 3.38 10.19
N GLN A 128 -3.63 4.42 9.38
CA GLN A 128 -3.30 5.78 9.79
C GLN A 128 -4.26 6.27 10.87
N ILE A 129 -3.69 6.89 11.89
CA ILE A 129 -4.41 7.74 12.85
C ILE A 129 -4.10 9.20 12.55
N PHE A 130 -2.82 9.53 12.29
CA PHE A 130 -2.40 10.88 12.02
C PHE A 130 -1.18 10.91 11.10
N GLY A 131 -1.15 11.85 10.16
CA GLY A 131 0.01 12.16 9.32
C GLY A 131 0.32 13.65 9.43
N SER A 132 1.59 13.98 9.64
CA SER A 132 2.00 15.39 9.70
C SER A 132 1.97 16.02 8.32
N ASN A 133 1.31 17.18 8.21
CA ASN A 133 1.41 18.07 7.06
C ASN A 133 2.56 19.09 7.19
N ASP A 134 3.30 19.06 8.31
CA ASP A 134 4.43 19.95 8.56
C ASP A 134 5.74 19.28 8.11
N ASP A 135 6.34 19.82 7.05
CA ASP A 135 7.62 19.39 6.52
C ASP A 135 8.77 19.48 7.54
N LYS A 136 8.65 20.33 8.57
CA LYS A 136 9.64 20.44 9.66
C LYS A 136 9.63 19.21 10.55
N TYR A 137 8.46 18.58 10.71
CA TYR A 137 8.28 17.38 11.51
C TYR A 137 7.51 16.32 10.70
N PRO A 138 8.17 15.65 9.75
CA PRO A 138 7.52 14.64 8.93
C PRO A 138 7.41 13.35 9.75
N TYR A 139 6.26 13.16 10.40
CA TYR A 139 5.95 11.97 11.18
C TYR A 139 4.59 11.37 10.81
N PHE A 140 4.45 10.09 11.13
CA PHE A 140 3.27 9.29 10.80
C PHE A 140 2.91 8.41 11.99
N VAL A 141 1.64 8.41 12.38
CA VAL A 141 1.14 7.67 13.54
C VAL A 141 0.08 6.68 13.08
N THR A 142 0.29 5.42 13.43
CA THR A 142 -0.57 4.31 13.00
C THR A 142 -0.91 3.37 14.13
N ILE A 143 -1.95 2.56 13.91
CA ILE A 143 -2.35 1.44 14.76
C ILE A 143 -2.50 0.17 13.92
N ASP A 144 -2.13 -0.96 14.50
CA ASP A 144 -2.32 -2.26 13.87
C ASP A 144 -3.81 -2.65 13.96
N LYS A 145 -4.38 -3.13 12.84
CA LYS A 145 -5.79 -3.49 12.75
C LYS A 145 -6.20 -4.64 13.67
N ASP A 146 -5.28 -5.56 13.94
CA ASP A 146 -5.51 -6.79 14.70
C ASP A 146 -5.00 -6.64 16.14
N LYS A 147 -4.00 -5.77 16.36
CA LYS A 147 -3.28 -5.59 17.64
C LYS A 147 -3.27 -4.14 18.11
N SER A 148 -4.31 -3.77 18.86
CA SER A 148 -4.46 -2.40 19.40
C SER A 148 -3.73 -2.14 20.73
N ASN A 149 -2.58 -2.78 20.95
CA ASN A 149 -1.79 -2.66 22.19
C ASN A 149 -0.83 -1.46 22.20
N PHE A 150 -0.48 -0.92 21.04
CA PHE A 150 0.39 0.24 20.92
C PHE A 150 0.04 1.06 19.68
N LEU A 151 0.39 2.34 19.72
CA LEU A 151 0.54 3.16 18.52
C LEU A 151 1.97 3.05 18.01
N THR A 152 2.13 3.09 16.69
CA THR A 152 3.43 3.24 16.04
C THR A 152 3.59 4.71 15.69
N PHE A 153 4.62 5.36 16.24
CA PHE A 153 5.06 6.68 15.84
C PHE A 153 6.31 6.53 14.96
N LEU A 154 6.21 6.92 13.70
CA LEU A 154 7.28 6.83 12.71
C LEU A 154 7.78 8.24 12.37
N ASN A 155 9.08 8.46 12.50
CA ASN A 155 9.74 9.61 11.88
C ASN A 155 10.10 9.25 10.42
N LEU A 156 9.48 9.93 9.46
CA LEU A 156 9.54 9.59 8.03
C LEU A 156 10.91 9.89 7.40
N ASP A 157 11.65 10.83 7.97
CA ASP A 157 12.98 11.19 7.49
C ASP A 157 14.08 10.23 7.93
N THR A 158 13.94 9.66 9.13
CA THR A 158 14.95 8.81 9.76
C THR A 158 14.60 7.33 9.73
N ASN A 159 13.34 6.98 9.43
CA ASN A 159 12.74 5.66 9.58
C ASN A 159 12.73 5.14 11.03
N LYS A 160 12.95 6.01 12.03
CA LYS A 160 12.90 5.61 13.44
C LYS A 160 11.44 5.38 13.86
N ILE A 161 11.19 4.20 14.42
CA ILE A 161 9.88 3.79 14.93
C ILE A 161 9.93 3.80 16.45
N PHE A 162 8.95 4.46 17.05
CA PHE A 162 8.68 4.46 18.48
C PHE A 162 7.32 3.81 18.71
N LYS A 163 7.19 3.06 19.81
CA LYS A 163 5.95 2.39 20.18
C LYS A 163 5.38 3.08 21.42
N ILE A 164 4.16 3.60 21.30
CA ILE A 164 3.45 4.23 22.41
C ILE A 164 2.47 3.21 22.96
N ASN A 165 2.76 2.68 24.15
CA ASN A 165 1.93 1.64 24.75
C ASN A 165 0.52 2.16 25.07
N LEU A 166 -0.49 1.42 24.65
CA LEU A 166 -1.88 1.65 25.01
C LEU A 166 -2.25 0.73 26.19
N PRO A 167 -3.19 1.16 27.05
CA PRO A 167 -3.69 0.30 28.12
C PRO A 167 -4.34 -0.97 27.56
N LYS A 168 -3.79 -2.13 27.97
CA LYS A 168 -4.16 -3.45 27.46
C LYS A 168 -5.69 -3.68 27.48
N GLY A 169 -6.24 -4.11 26.35
CA GLY A 169 -7.66 -4.44 26.18
C GLY A 169 -8.63 -3.26 26.22
N ARG A 170 -8.16 -2.01 26.40
CA ARG A 170 -9.03 -0.83 26.49
C ARG A 170 -9.68 -0.51 25.14
N ILE A 171 -8.91 -0.59 24.05
CA ILE A 171 -9.40 -0.33 22.69
C ILE A 171 -10.41 -1.41 22.30
N GLU A 172 -10.03 -2.68 22.34
CA GLU A 172 -10.90 -3.84 22.05
C GLU A 172 -12.23 -3.77 22.81
N LYS A 173 -12.18 -3.47 24.12
CA LYS A 173 -13.38 -3.33 24.94
C LYS A 173 -14.24 -2.14 24.52
N THR A 174 -13.63 -1.01 24.20
CA THR A 174 -14.36 0.18 23.74
C THR A 174 -15.07 -0.12 22.44
N MET A 175 -14.37 -0.70 21.47
CA MET A 175 -14.92 -1.12 20.17
C MET A 175 -16.15 -2.01 20.32
N LYS A 176 -16.07 -3.03 21.20
CA LYS A 176 -17.20 -3.94 21.49
C LYS A 176 -18.43 -3.26 22.10
N ILE A 177 -18.25 -2.14 22.80
CA ILE A 177 -19.35 -1.42 23.47
C ILE A 177 -19.97 -0.37 22.53
N THR A 178 -19.16 0.30 21.73
CA THR A 178 -19.58 1.43 20.91
C THR A 178 -19.97 1.04 19.49
N ASN A 179 -19.83 -0.24 19.11
CA ASN A 179 -20.04 -0.74 17.74
C ASN A 179 -19.22 0.02 16.68
N HIS A 180 -18.07 0.56 17.06
CA HIS A 180 -17.13 1.10 16.08
C HIS A 180 -16.52 -0.06 15.30
N LEU A 181 -16.33 0.11 13.99
CA LEU A 181 -15.75 -0.92 13.12
C LEU A 181 -14.23 -0.89 13.14
N PHE A 182 -13.62 0.31 13.23
CA PHE A 182 -12.18 0.48 13.11
C PHE A 182 -11.56 1.24 14.28
N SER A 183 -10.41 0.76 14.76
CA SER A 183 -9.80 1.23 16.02
C SER A 183 -9.31 2.69 15.96
N GLU A 184 -8.84 3.12 14.80
CA GLU A 184 -8.38 4.47 14.50
C GLU A 184 -9.50 5.51 14.68
N THR A 185 -10.78 5.11 14.51
CA THR A 185 -11.93 6.01 14.73
C THR A 185 -12.14 6.40 16.19
N LEU A 186 -11.46 5.72 17.13
CA LEU A 186 -11.47 6.10 18.54
C LEU A 186 -10.55 7.29 18.83
N PHE A 187 -9.60 7.57 17.96
CA PHE A 187 -8.60 8.62 18.14
C PHE A 187 -9.10 9.94 17.55
N GLU A 188 -8.74 11.03 18.21
CA GLU A 188 -8.92 12.39 17.69
C GLU A 188 -7.63 12.84 16.98
N ASP A 189 -7.69 13.99 16.31
CA ASP A 189 -6.52 14.56 15.66
C ASP A 189 -5.39 14.79 16.67
N GLY A 190 -4.23 14.20 16.39
CA GLY A 190 -3.01 14.35 17.18
C GLY A 190 -2.15 15.51 16.68
N GLY A 191 -1.09 15.84 17.42
CA GLY A 191 -0.18 16.90 17.02
C GLY A 191 1.03 17.02 17.93
N ILE A 192 2.14 17.56 17.40
CA ILE A 192 3.25 17.98 18.25
C ILE A 192 2.94 19.35 18.83
N LYS A 193 2.93 19.44 20.16
CA LYS A 193 2.84 20.71 20.91
C LYS A 193 4.05 20.81 21.82
N ASN A 194 4.80 21.91 21.71
CA ASN A 194 6.02 22.16 22.50
C ASN A 194 7.02 20.99 22.48
N GLY A 195 7.16 20.32 21.32
CA GLY A 195 8.07 19.17 21.16
C GLY A 195 7.54 17.82 21.67
N ILE A 196 6.31 17.77 22.18
CA ILE A 196 5.66 16.55 22.67
C ILE A 196 4.53 16.19 21.72
N PHE A 197 4.51 14.94 21.25
CA PHE A 197 3.35 14.43 20.50
C PHE A 197 2.20 14.14 21.47
N GLU A 198 1.08 14.80 21.25
CA GLU A 198 -0.16 14.60 22.00
C GLU A 198 -1.23 14.01 21.09
N ILE A 199 -2.00 13.06 21.62
CA ILE A 199 -3.20 12.54 20.97
C ILE A 199 -4.23 12.13 22.02
N ALA A 200 -5.49 12.47 21.77
CA ALA A 200 -6.62 12.04 22.58
C ALA A 200 -7.31 10.83 21.95
N TYR A 201 -7.91 9.97 22.77
CA TYR A 201 -8.76 8.90 22.28
C TYR A 201 -9.92 8.63 23.24
N LYS A 202 -11.06 8.25 22.65
CA LYS A 202 -12.30 7.94 23.34
C LYS A 202 -12.24 6.51 23.88
N TYR A 203 -12.65 6.34 25.13
CA TYR A 203 -12.74 5.01 25.74
C TYR A 203 -13.93 4.90 26.70
N LYS A 204 -14.50 3.69 26.82
CA LYS A 204 -15.58 3.40 27.76
C LYS A 204 -15.03 2.71 29.02
N LYS A 205 -15.33 3.28 30.19
CA LYS A 205 -15.13 2.61 31.48
C LYS A 205 -16.32 1.67 31.72
N LYS A 206 -16.09 0.48 32.30
CA LYS A 206 -17.21 -0.37 32.78
C LYS A 206 -17.94 0.48 33.82
N ARG A 207 -19.24 0.74 33.66
CA ARG A 207 -20.06 1.15 34.81
C ARG A 207 -19.94 0.02 35.83
N LYS A 208 -19.38 0.31 37.01
CA LYS A 208 -19.55 -0.60 38.16
C LYS A 208 -21.06 -0.63 38.39
N ARG A 209 -21.66 -1.79 38.17
CA ARG A 209 -22.99 -2.11 38.71
C ARG A 209 -22.78 -2.51 40.15
#